data_AF-A0A072TMB5-F1
#
_entry.id   AF-A0A072TMB5-F1
#
_cell.length_a   1.000
_cell.length_b   1.000
_cell.length_c   1.000
_cell.angle_alpha   90.00
_cell.angle_beta   90.00
_cell.angle_gamma   90.00
#
_symmetry.space_group_name_H-M   'P 1'
#
loop_
_entity.id
_entity.type
_entity.pdbx_description
1 polymer ?
#
loop_
_entity_poly.entity_id
_entity_poly.type
_entity_poly.pdbx_seq_one_letter_code
_entity_poly.pdbx_strand_id
1 'polypeptide(L)'
;MSEVAKIEGRVRYFAFKKTIKVMITPMDSLDDLKAQLDTYFEHLGENQYIRHLFGQMSCIDLGEDRDEYAWKTASYMPLLIRDNSDFGFMFRNMVEDNILYMYFRSICNCVECK
;
A
#
# COMPACT_ATOMS: atom_id res chain seq x y z
N MET A 1 6.73 13.04 26.27
CA MET A 1 5.99 12.42 25.15
C MET A 1 6.99 11.61 24.35
N SER A 2 6.79 10.29 24.24
CA SER A 2 7.63 9.44 23.39
C SER A 2 7.35 9.79 21.94
N GLU A 3 8.39 10.05 21.15
CA GLU A 3 8.27 10.23 19.70
C GLU A 3 7.62 8.95 19.13
N VAL A 4 6.49 9.09 18.46
CA VAL A 4 5.82 7.96 17.83
C VAL A 4 6.70 7.52 16.67
N ALA A 5 7.24 6.31 16.73
CA ALA A 5 8.11 5.78 15.69
C ALA A 5 7.36 5.80 14.34
N LYS A 6 7.89 6.57 13.39
CA LYS A 6 7.40 6.61 12.01
C LYS A 6 7.98 5.43 11.25
N ILE A 7 7.14 4.76 10.48
CA ILE A 7 7.49 3.57 9.71
C ILE A 7 7.42 3.92 8.22
N GLU A 8 8.37 3.42 7.44
CA GLU A 8 8.36 3.59 5.98
C GLU A 8 7.37 2.59 5.37
N GLY A 9 6.24 3.07 4.89
CA GLY A 9 5.34 2.28 4.05
C GLY A 9 5.81 2.31 2.60
N ARG A 10 6.08 1.15 2.02
CA ARG A 10 6.36 0.98 0.58
C ARG A 10 5.12 0.45 -0.10
N VAL A 11 4.41 1.34 -0.77
CA VAL A 11 3.14 1.05 -1.43
C VAL A 11 3.39 0.87 -2.92
N ARG A 12 3.34 -0.38 -3.40
CA ARG A 12 3.49 -0.68 -4.82
C ARG A 12 2.17 -0.47 -5.54
N TYR A 13 2.25 0.30 -6.62
CA TYR A 13 1.13 0.51 -7.49
C TYR A 13 1.17 -0.41 -8.72
N PHE A 14 0.14 -1.23 -8.88
CA PHE A 14 0.05 -2.20 -9.97
C PHE A 14 0.05 -1.55 -11.36
N ALA A 15 -0.83 -0.59 -11.63
CA ALA A 15 -1.03 -0.10 -13.00
C ALA A 15 0.22 0.61 -13.55
N PHE A 16 0.97 1.32 -12.70
CA PHE A 16 2.16 2.06 -13.12
C PHE A 16 3.48 1.39 -12.82
N LYS A 17 3.49 0.22 -12.18
CA LYS A 17 4.73 -0.43 -11.72
C LYS A 17 5.64 0.58 -11.01
N LYS A 18 5.07 1.36 -10.07
CA LYS A 18 5.82 2.32 -9.25
C LYS A 18 5.66 2.00 -7.78
N THR A 19 6.72 2.19 -7.01
CA THR A 19 6.67 2.10 -5.55
C THR A 19 6.63 3.51 -4.97
N ILE A 20 5.61 3.77 -4.17
CA ILE A 20 5.44 5.03 -3.44
C ILE A 20 5.93 4.81 -2.02
N LYS A 21 6.67 5.77 -1.49
CA LYS A 21 7.05 5.79 -0.08
C LYS A 21 6.10 6.70 0.66
N VAL A 22 5.49 6.19 1.72
CA VAL A 22 4.62 6.91 2.63
C VAL A 22 5.16 6.75 4.05
N MET A 23 4.90 7.74 4.91
CA MET A 23 5.26 7.64 6.32
C MET A 23 4.00 7.32 7.09
N ILE A 24 4.04 6.21 7.83
CA ILE A 24 2.88 5.71 8.57
C ILE A 24 3.23 5.60 10.04
N THR A 25 2.30 5.98 10.90
CA THR A 25 2.38 5.78 12.34
C THR A 25 1.34 4.74 12.79
N PRO A 26 1.54 4.06 13.92
CA PRO A 26 0.52 3.15 14.47
C PRO A 26 -0.77 3.86 14.88
N MET A 27 -0.76 5.20 14.96
CA MET A 27 -1.93 6.02 15.28
C MET A 27 -2.70 6.47 14.04
N ASP A 28 -2.11 6.29 12.86
CA ASP A 28 -2.78 6.64 11.61
C ASP A 28 -3.94 5.67 11.37
N SER A 29 -5.00 6.18 10.77
CA SER A 29 -6.10 5.37 10.27
C SER A 29 -5.84 4.90 8.84
N LEU A 30 -6.62 3.92 8.40
CA LEU A 30 -6.64 3.50 7.00
C LEU A 30 -6.98 4.67 6.07
N ASP A 31 -7.85 5.58 6.50
CA ASP A 31 -8.24 6.73 5.68
C ASP A 31 -7.14 7.79 5.61
N ASP A 32 -6.31 7.94 6.64
CA ASP A 32 -5.11 8.78 6.58
C ASP A 32 -4.12 8.25 5.53
N LEU A 33 -3.92 6.93 5.48
CA LEU A 33 -3.09 6.31 4.44
C LEU A 33 -3.67 6.52 3.04
N LYS A 34 -4.99 6.33 2.87
CA LYS A 34 -5.64 6.58 1.58
C LYS A 34 -5.47 8.04 1.15
N ALA A 35 -5.67 9.00 2.06
CA ALA A 35 -5.51 10.42 1.76
C ALA A 35 -4.07 10.77 1.33
N GLN A 36 -3.05 10.18 1.96
CA GLN A 36 -1.65 10.35 1.53
C GLN A 36 -1.42 9.82 0.10
N LEU A 37 -1.99 8.66 -0.22
CA LEU A 37 -1.86 8.03 -1.53
C LEU A 37 -2.65 8.79 -2.61
N ASP A 38 -3.86 9.23 -2.29
CA ASP A 38 -4.70 10.03 -3.20
C ASP A 38 -4.01 11.36 -3.55
N THR A 39 -3.44 12.04 -2.54
CA THR A 39 -2.60 13.23 -2.75
C THR A 39 -1.46 12.92 -3.72
N TYR A 40 -0.81 11.76 -3.60
CA TYR A 40 0.25 11.38 -4.52
C TYR A 40 -0.25 11.14 -5.96
N PHE A 41 -1.43 10.52 -6.15
CA PHE A 41 -2.02 10.35 -7.49
C PHE A 41 -2.37 11.69 -8.13
N GLU A 42 -2.92 12.63 -7.35
CA GLU A 42 -3.17 13.99 -7.83
C GLU A 42 -1.89 14.67 -8.33
N HIS A 43 -0.77 14.53 -7.60
CA HIS A 43 0.53 15.07 -8.02
C HIS A 43 1.05 14.43 -9.31
N LEU A 44 0.72 13.16 -9.57
CA LEU A 44 1.07 12.49 -10.81
C LEU A 44 0.12 12.87 -11.97
N GLY A 45 -0.97 13.59 -11.71
CA GLY A 45 -2.02 13.87 -12.68
C GLY A 45 -2.90 12.65 -12.99
N GLU A 46 -2.90 11.66 -12.10
CA GLU A 46 -3.56 10.38 -12.31
C GLU A 46 -4.99 10.39 -11.76
N ASN A 47 -5.95 9.98 -12.60
CA ASN A 47 -7.38 9.98 -12.24
C ASN A 47 -7.83 8.60 -11.74
N GLN A 48 -7.06 8.05 -10.81
CA GLN A 48 -7.26 6.74 -10.23
C GLN A 48 -7.51 6.87 -8.74
N TYR A 49 -8.33 5.95 -8.23
CA TYR A 49 -8.56 5.83 -6.79
C TYR A 49 -8.26 4.41 -6.34
N ILE A 50 -7.95 4.29 -5.06
CA ILE A 50 -7.67 3.00 -4.42
C ILE A 50 -8.97 2.21 -4.33
N ARG A 51 -9.01 1.03 -4.94
CA ARG A 51 -10.13 0.09 -4.78
C ARG A 51 -9.89 -0.85 -3.62
N HIS A 52 -8.75 -1.52 -3.63
CA HIS A 52 -8.37 -2.50 -2.61
C HIS A 52 -6.92 -2.28 -2.22
N LEU A 53 -6.67 -2.20 -0.92
CA LEU A 53 -5.32 -2.16 -0.35
C LEU A 53 -5.00 -3.53 0.25
N PHE A 54 -3.80 -4.02 -0.02
CA PHE A 54 -3.31 -5.28 0.50
C PHE A 54 -2.02 -5.04 1.30
N GLY A 55 -1.99 -5.57 2.51
CA GLY A 55 -0.80 -5.69 3.33
C GLY A 55 -0.03 -6.95 2.95
N GLN A 56 1.30 -6.86 2.95
CA GLN A 56 2.17 -7.97 2.62
C GLN A 56 3.32 -8.08 3.60
N MET A 57 3.77 -9.31 3.85
CA MET A 57 4.94 -9.57 4.67
C MET A 57 6.20 -9.03 3.99
N SER A 58 7.04 -8.35 4.77
CA SER A 58 8.18 -7.57 4.28
C SER A 58 9.24 -8.38 3.53
N CYS A 59 9.41 -9.65 3.89
CA CYS A 59 10.42 -10.56 3.34
C CYS A 59 10.20 -10.93 1.86
N ILE A 60 9.14 -10.42 1.24
CA ILE A 60 8.76 -10.76 -0.13
C ILE A 60 8.98 -9.53 -1.01
N ASP A 61 10.04 -9.57 -1.80
CA ASP A 61 10.30 -8.55 -2.81
C ASP A 61 9.20 -8.60 -3.88
N LEU A 62 8.46 -7.48 -3.97
CA LEU A 62 7.47 -7.29 -5.01
C LEU A 62 8.12 -7.12 -6.38
N GLY A 63 9.35 -6.59 -6.48
CA GLY A 63 10.09 -6.46 -7.73
C GLY A 63 9.43 -5.54 -8.75
N GLU A 64 10.23 -4.77 -9.50
CA GLU A 64 9.63 -3.75 -10.35
C GLU A 64 8.93 -4.31 -11.60
N ASP A 65 9.49 -5.39 -12.14
CA ASP A 65 9.10 -6.00 -13.41
C ASP A 65 8.00 -7.06 -13.28
N ARG A 66 7.66 -7.44 -12.05
CA ARG A 66 6.67 -8.49 -11.77
C ARG A 66 5.24 -7.97 -12.00
N ASP A 67 4.41 -8.80 -12.62
CA ASP A 67 2.99 -8.51 -12.82
C ASP A 67 2.15 -8.89 -11.58
N GLU A 68 0.83 -8.60 -11.62
CA GLU A 68 -0.10 -8.87 -10.51
C GLU A 68 -0.13 -10.36 -10.17
N TYR A 69 0.00 -11.22 -11.19
CA TYR A 69 -0.01 -12.66 -10.99
C TYR A 69 1.24 -13.11 -10.24
N ALA A 70 2.41 -12.62 -10.66
CA ALA A 70 3.68 -12.86 -9.99
C ALA A 70 3.66 -12.36 -8.54
N TRP A 71 3.03 -11.22 -8.25
CA TRP A 71 2.82 -10.73 -6.89
C TRP A 71 1.88 -11.61 -6.08
N LYS A 72 0.76 -12.07 -6.65
CA LYS A 72 -0.15 -13.01 -5.97
C LYS A 72 0.51 -14.35 -5.64
N THR A 73 1.41 -14.82 -6.51
CA THR A 73 2.16 -16.05 -6.27
C THR A 73 3.34 -15.85 -5.33
N ALA A 74 3.97 -14.67 -5.35
CA ALA A 74 5.09 -14.36 -4.46
C ALA A 74 4.61 -13.98 -3.06
N SER A 75 3.47 -13.30 -2.94
CA SER A 75 2.86 -12.93 -1.67
C SER A 75 2.31 -14.18 -0.96
N TYR A 76 2.98 -14.57 0.10
CA TYR A 76 2.51 -15.62 1.00
C TYR A 76 1.35 -15.05 1.82
N MET A 77 0.11 -15.21 1.32
CA MET A 77 -1.15 -14.74 1.92
C MET A 77 -1.25 -13.22 2.12
N PRO A 78 -1.51 -12.44 1.05
CA PRO A 78 -1.75 -11.01 1.19
C PRO A 78 -3.01 -10.74 2.03
N LEU A 79 -2.91 -9.84 3.01
CA LEU A 79 -4.05 -9.42 3.83
C LEU A 79 -4.79 -8.29 3.11
N LEU A 80 -6.03 -8.53 2.70
CA LEU A 80 -6.91 -7.46 2.23
C LEU A 80 -7.29 -6.56 3.41
N ILE A 81 -6.93 -5.29 3.34
CA ILE A 81 -7.18 -4.30 4.40
C ILE A 81 -8.52 -3.63 4.14
N ARG A 82 -9.52 -3.94 4.96
CA ARG A 82 -10.89 -3.40 4.81
C ARG A 82 -11.17 -2.28 5.79
N ASP A 83 -10.57 -2.33 6.97
CA ASP A 83 -10.82 -1.41 8.05
C ASP A 83 -9.57 -1.13 8.91
N ASN A 84 -9.74 -0.31 9.95
CA ASN A 84 -8.67 0.05 10.87
C ASN A 84 -8.19 -1.12 11.73
N SER A 85 -8.99 -2.17 11.93
CA SER A 85 -8.56 -3.38 12.64
C SER A 85 -7.58 -4.16 11.79
N ASP A 86 -7.88 -4.37 10.51
CA ASP A 86 -6.95 -5.00 9.56
C ASP A 86 -5.66 -4.19 9.44
N PHE A 87 -5.79 -2.86 9.38
CA PHE A 87 -4.66 -1.95 9.32
C PHE A 87 -3.76 -2.06 10.55
N GLY A 88 -4.36 -2.06 11.75
CA GLY A 88 -3.65 -2.25 13.01
C GLY A 88 -3.03 -3.65 13.13
N PHE A 89 -3.70 -4.69 12.62
CA PHE A 89 -3.16 -6.05 12.59
C PHE A 89 -1.91 -6.12 11.71
N MET A 90 -1.97 -5.55 10.51
CA MET A 90 -0.83 -5.48 9.60
C MET A 90 0.34 -4.74 10.26
N PHE A 91 0.09 -3.58 10.86
CA PHE A 91 1.15 -2.80 11.50
C PHE A 91 1.86 -3.56 12.63
N ARG A 92 1.13 -4.38 13.39
CA ARG A 92 1.71 -5.17 14.50
C ARG A 92 2.47 -6.40 14.05
N ASN A 93 2.10 -7.00 12.92
CA ASN A 93 2.56 -8.35 12.56
C ASN A 93 3.38 -8.41 11.26
N MET A 94 3.35 -7.37 10.44
CA MET A 94 3.96 -7.37 9.09
C MET A 94 5.05 -6.31 8.91
N VAL A 95 5.24 -5.43 9.89
CA VAL A 95 6.37 -4.49 9.93
C VAL A 95 7.64 -5.26 10.27
N GLU A 96 8.68 -5.04 9.48
CA GLU A 96 10.01 -5.62 9.69
C GLU A 96 11.04 -4.56 9.30
N ASP A 97 12.11 -4.40 10.09
CA ASP A 97 13.13 -3.36 9.89
C ASP A 97 12.59 -1.93 9.74
N ASN A 98 11.47 -1.62 10.41
CA ASN A 98 10.73 -0.35 10.28
C ASN A 98 10.21 -0.06 8.86
N ILE A 99 10.02 -1.10 8.06
CA ILE A 99 9.44 -1.03 6.73
C ILE A 99 8.18 -1.89 6.71
N LEU A 100 7.14 -1.35 6.07
CA LEU A 100 5.91 -2.06 5.80
C LEU A 100 5.67 -2.10 4.29
N TYR A 101 5.58 -3.30 3.72
CA TYR A 101 5.29 -3.45 2.29
C TYR A 101 3.80 -3.64 2.07
N MET A 102 3.26 -2.87 1.14
CA MET A 102 1.87 -2.91 0.74
C MET A 102 1.79 -2.82 -0.77
N TYR A 103 0.69 -3.29 -1.32
CA TYR A 103 0.33 -3.00 -2.70
C TYR A 103 -1.15 -2.70 -2.78
N PHE A 104 -1.56 -1.95 -3.79
CA PHE A 104 -2.97 -1.68 -4.00
C PHE A 104 -3.38 -1.93 -5.45
N ARG A 105 -4.65 -2.27 -5.57
CA ARG A 105 -5.36 -2.31 -6.83
C ARG A 105 -6.18 -1.04 -6.94
N SER A 106 -5.90 -0.24 -7.96
CA SER A 106 -6.72 0.92 -8.31
C SER A 106 -7.84 0.52 -9.28
N ILE A 107 -8.77 1.45 -9.49
CA ILE A 107 -9.58 1.52 -10.70
C ILE A 107 -9.21 2.83 -11.42
N CYS A 108 -8.92 2.77 -12.73
CA CYS A 108 -8.82 3.97 -13.57
C CYS A 108 -10.24 4.43 -13.88
N ASN A 109 -10.56 5.69 -13.58
CA ASN A 109 -11.82 6.31 -14.02
C ASN A 109 -11.73 6.89 -15.45
N CYS A 110 -10.59 6.69 -16.09
CA CYS A 110 -10.25 7.08 -17.44
C CYS A 110 -11.29 6.55 -18.42
N VAL A 111 -11.72 7.36 -19.40
CA VAL A 111 -12.75 6.98 -20.39
C VAL A 111 -12.36 5.69 -21.12
N GLU A 112 -11.06 5.51 -21.36
CA GLU A 112 -10.47 4.33 -22.03
C GLU A 112 -10.52 3.04 -21.18
N CYS A 113 -10.77 3.15 -19.87
CA CYS A 113 -10.84 2.04 -18.93
C CYS A 113 -12.27 1.68 -18.49
N LYS A 114 -13.28 2.38 -18.99
CA LYS A 114 -14.71 2.12 -18.76
C LYS A 114 -15.29 1.35 -19.95
#